data_AF-A0A3L7N5G5-F1
#
_entry.id   AF-A0A3L7N5G5-F1
#
_cell.length_a   1.000
_cell.length_b   1.000
_cell.length_c   1.000
_cell.angle_alpha   90.00
_cell.angle_beta   90.00
_cell.angle_gamma   90.00
#
_symmetry.space_group_name_H-M   'P 1'
#
loop_
_entity.id
_entity.type
_entity.pdbx_description
1 polymer ?
#
loop_
_entity_poly.entity_id
_entity_poly.type
_entity_poly.pdbx_seq_one_letter_code
_entity_poly.pdbx_strand_id
1 'polypeptide(L)'
;MQGCKHIIGISILALANFALQGCETPPEPTPTADFAHQLAPGECALRKLGPDEAWPDLTGAWKSRDAYLQEALAQDQTWYESPSSRSRFPQMFPFPDVCTWDQASSSIIAFRQILNDNADQAAFTSAFKQMFDCWQTKGWNGKGGVLFTGYFSPEFKASLTKVPGFEFPVYKRPKDLETDPVTGKAIGRRVSESEVVPWPSRA
;
A
#
# COMPACT_ATOMS: atom_id res chain seq x y z
N MET A 1 4.20 -75.17 45.68
CA MET A 1 5.60 -75.32 46.16
C MET A 1 6.42 -75.68 44.93
N GLN A 2 7.24 -74.75 44.42
CA GLN A 2 8.71 -74.79 44.55
C GLN A 2 9.30 -76.09 43.98
N GLY A 3 10.21 -76.14 43.01
CA GLY A 3 10.98 -75.15 42.24
C GLY A 3 11.60 -75.90 41.04
N CYS A 4 11.69 -75.28 39.86
CA CYS A 4 12.88 -74.65 39.31
C CYS A 4 14.14 -75.54 39.26
N LYS A 5 14.55 -75.92 38.04
CA LYS A 5 15.85 -75.62 37.40
C LYS A 5 16.04 -76.57 36.22
N HIS A 6 16.11 -76.07 34.99
CA HIS A 6 16.92 -76.62 33.90
C HIS A 6 17.31 -75.45 32.97
N ILE A 7 18.60 -75.42 32.64
CA ILE A 7 19.35 -74.41 31.89
C ILE A 7 19.17 -74.69 30.40
N ILE A 8 18.75 -73.73 29.58
CA ILE A 8 19.00 -73.73 28.12
C ILE A 8 19.26 -72.29 27.66
N GLY A 9 20.37 -72.10 26.96
CA GLY A 9 20.92 -70.81 26.54
C GLY A 9 20.08 -70.08 25.49
N ILE A 10 20.22 -68.76 25.48
CA ILE A 10 19.67 -67.88 24.47
C ILE A 10 20.83 -67.15 23.81
N SER A 11 21.01 -67.43 22.52
CA SER A 11 21.94 -66.79 21.61
C SER A 11 21.74 -65.27 21.59
N ILE A 12 22.84 -64.53 21.75
CA ILE A 12 22.88 -63.08 21.55
C ILE A 12 22.88 -62.82 20.05
N LEU A 13 21.71 -62.48 19.50
CA LEU A 13 21.61 -61.86 18.17
C LEU A 13 21.85 -60.36 18.32
N ALA A 14 23.00 -59.87 17.86
CA ALA A 14 23.28 -58.45 17.75
C ALA A 14 22.47 -57.86 16.59
N LEU A 15 21.31 -57.26 16.89
CA LEU A 15 20.57 -56.42 15.95
C LEU A 15 21.23 -55.04 15.93
N ALA A 16 21.97 -54.78 14.85
CA ALA A 16 22.51 -53.46 14.54
C ALA A 16 21.34 -52.50 14.21
N ASN A 17 21.06 -51.58 15.13
CA ASN A 17 20.21 -50.42 14.85
C ASN A 17 20.97 -49.49 13.89
N PHE A 18 20.69 -49.59 12.60
CA PHE A 18 21.02 -48.53 11.65
C PHE A 18 20.10 -47.34 11.94
N ALA A 19 20.59 -46.39 12.73
CA ALA A 19 19.97 -45.09 12.85
C ALA A 19 20.07 -44.39 11.49
N LEU A 20 18.93 -44.23 10.82
CA LEU A 20 18.77 -43.28 9.71
C LEU A 20 18.95 -41.88 10.30
N GLN A 21 20.19 -41.40 10.37
CA GLN A 21 20.46 -39.97 10.49
C GLN A 21 20.07 -39.33 9.15
N GLY A 22 18.80 -38.94 9.02
CA GLY A 22 18.42 -37.96 8.02
C GLY A 22 19.20 -36.68 8.35
N CYS A 23 20.04 -36.23 7.42
CA CYS A 23 20.60 -34.89 7.48
C CYS A 23 19.43 -33.91 7.64
N GLU A 24 19.31 -33.27 8.80
CA GLU A 24 18.47 -32.08 8.93
C GLU A 24 19.05 -31.04 7.98
N THR A 25 18.36 -30.82 6.85
CA THR A 25 18.67 -29.71 5.96
C THR A 25 18.55 -28.43 6.79
N PRO A 26 19.58 -27.56 6.82
CA PRO A 26 19.46 -26.29 7.52
C PRO A 26 18.21 -25.55 7.04
N PRO A 27 17.41 -24.97 7.94
CA PRO A 27 16.22 -24.23 7.53
C PRO A 27 16.63 -23.16 6.53
N GLU A 28 15.91 -23.07 5.41
CA GLU A 28 16.14 -22.02 4.43
C GLU A 28 16.14 -20.65 5.14
N PRO A 29 17.13 -19.79 4.87
CA PRO A 29 17.15 -18.46 5.46
C PRO A 29 15.85 -17.75 5.10
N THR A 30 15.16 -17.25 6.13
CA THR A 30 13.92 -16.51 5.92
C THR A 30 14.23 -15.29 5.04
N PRO A 31 13.52 -15.09 3.92
CA PRO A 31 13.73 -13.92 3.08
C PRO A 31 13.58 -12.63 3.90
N THR A 32 14.60 -11.78 3.87
CA THR A 32 14.55 -10.45 4.48
C THR A 32 13.65 -9.55 3.64
N ALA A 33 12.83 -8.72 4.29
CA ALA A 33 11.96 -7.80 3.58
C ALA A 33 12.78 -6.78 2.75
N ASP A 34 12.48 -6.72 1.46
CA ASP A 34 13.03 -5.71 0.55
C ASP A 34 11.91 -4.76 0.10
N PHE A 35 11.67 -3.72 0.89
CA PHE A 35 10.70 -2.68 0.55
C PHE A 35 11.22 -1.66 -0.49
N ALA A 36 12.50 -1.73 -0.85
CA ALA A 36 13.11 -0.86 -1.86
C ALA A 36 13.05 -1.46 -3.27
N HIS A 37 12.62 -2.73 -3.38
CA HIS A 37 12.44 -3.40 -4.66
C HIS A 37 11.53 -2.59 -5.59
N GLN A 38 12.06 -2.25 -6.77
CA GLN A 38 11.31 -1.56 -7.82
C GLN A 38 10.70 -2.56 -8.78
N LEU A 39 9.45 -2.31 -9.16
CA LEU A 39 8.75 -3.08 -10.19
C LEU A 39 9.47 -2.96 -11.54
N ALA A 40 9.43 -4.04 -12.32
CA ALA A 40 9.90 -3.98 -13.70
C ALA A 40 9.05 -3.00 -14.54
N PRO A 41 9.57 -2.44 -15.64
CA PRO A 41 8.79 -1.56 -16.51
C PRO A 41 7.49 -2.23 -16.97
N GLY A 42 6.35 -1.59 -16.69
CA GLY A 42 5.02 -2.08 -17.05
C GLY A 42 4.45 -3.15 -16.12
N GLU A 43 5.18 -3.59 -15.09
CA GLU A 43 4.65 -4.54 -14.12
C GLU A 43 3.61 -3.88 -13.20
N CYS A 44 2.45 -4.52 -13.06
CA CYS A 44 1.41 -4.09 -12.13
C CYS A 44 1.75 -4.53 -10.69
N ALA A 45 1.66 -3.60 -9.74
CA ALA A 45 1.84 -3.88 -8.31
C ALA A 45 0.67 -4.66 -7.70
N LEU A 46 -0.45 -4.73 -8.42
CA LEU A 46 -1.72 -5.26 -7.94
C LEU A 46 -2.07 -6.55 -8.67
N ARG A 47 -2.79 -7.43 -7.97
CA ARG A 47 -3.45 -8.61 -8.54
C ARG A 47 -4.93 -8.59 -8.15
N LYS A 48 -5.80 -8.98 -9.06
CA LYS A 48 -7.22 -9.16 -8.74
C LYS A 48 -7.39 -10.41 -7.89
N LEU A 49 -8.23 -10.35 -6.86
CA LEU A 49 -8.62 -11.54 -6.10
C LEU A 49 -9.47 -12.46 -6.97
N GLY A 50 -9.19 -13.76 -6.89
CA GLY A 50 -10.05 -14.80 -7.48
C GLY A 50 -11.40 -14.92 -6.76
N PRO A 51 -12.39 -15.58 -7.40
CA PRO A 51 -13.75 -15.75 -6.84
C PRO A 51 -13.77 -16.55 -5.52
N ASP A 52 -12.81 -17.46 -5.34
CA ASP A 52 -12.71 -18.32 -4.15
C ASP A 52 -11.75 -17.76 -3.08
N GLU A 53 -11.10 -16.63 -3.36
CA GLU A 53 -10.21 -15.99 -2.40
C GLU A 53 -10.99 -15.22 -1.34
N ALA A 54 -10.50 -15.27 -0.10
CA ALA A 54 -11.11 -14.56 1.01
C ALA A 54 -10.97 -13.04 0.81
N TRP A 55 -12.11 -12.35 0.87
CA TRP A 55 -12.16 -10.89 0.93
C TRP A 55 -11.56 -10.37 2.25
N PRO A 56 -11.06 -9.12 2.29
CA PRO A 56 -10.72 -8.47 3.54
C PRO A 56 -11.93 -8.38 4.48
N ASP A 57 -11.68 -8.13 5.77
CA ASP A 57 -12.74 -8.04 6.79
C ASP A 57 -13.63 -6.79 6.60
N LEU A 58 -14.61 -6.90 5.71
CA LEU A 58 -15.63 -5.87 5.48
C LEU A 58 -16.57 -5.70 6.68
N THR A 59 -16.68 -6.71 7.53
CA THR A 59 -17.50 -6.66 8.75
C THR A 59 -16.89 -5.73 9.79
N GLY A 60 -15.60 -5.91 10.08
CA GLY A 60 -14.84 -5.01 10.95
C GLY A 60 -14.79 -3.59 10.39
N ALA A 61 -14.56 -3.45 9.07
CA ALA A 61 -14.56 -2.15 8.40
C ALA A 61 -15.90 -1.42 8.52
N TRP A 62 -17.03 -2.11 8.32
CA TRP A 62 -18.37 -1.53 8.46
C TRP A 62 -18.61 -0.97 9.87
N LYS A 63 -18.23 -1.73 10.91
CA LYS A 63 -18.39 -1.33 12.31
C LYS A 63 -17.49 -0.17 12.72
N SER A 64 -16.34 -0.02 12.07
CA SER A 64 -15.32 0.98 12.39
C SER A 64 -15.49 2.29 11.62
N ARG A 65 -16.52 2.41 10.78
CA ARG A 65 -16.78 3.65 10.05
C ARG A 65 -17.14 4.78 11.01
N ASP A 66 -16.63 5.96 10.71
CA ASP A 66 -16.94 7.21 11.39
C ASP A 66 -17.49 8.25 10.42
N ALA A 67 -17.76 9.45 10.95
CA ALA A 67 -18.22 10.59 10.15
C ALA A 67 -17.14 11.09 9.17
N TYR A 68 -15.86 10.90 9.50
CA TYR A 68 -14.74 11.37 8.68
C TYR A 68 -14.62 10.60 7.37
N LEU A 69 -15.10 9.36 7.28
CA LEU A 69 -15.16 8.64 6.01
C LEU A 69 -15.99 9.40 4.95
N GLN A 70 -17.12 10.00 5.35
CA GLN A 70 -17.95 10.78 4.41
C GLN A 70 -17.26 12.07 3.97
N GLU A 71 -16.52 12.71 4.89
CA GLU A 71 -15.71 13.90 4.57
C GLU A 71 -14.59 13.55 3.61
N ALA A 72 -13.89 12.42 3.82
CA ALA A 72 -12.84 11.94 2.92
C ALA A 72 -13.38 11.69 1.51
N LEU A 73 -14.53 11.01 1.39
CA LEU A 73 -15.17 10.76 0.10
C LEU A 73 -15.58 12.06 -0.61
N ALA A 74 -16.01 13.08 0.14
CA ALA A 74 -16.33 14.39 -0.42
C ALA A 74 -15.08 15.11 -0.95
N GLN A 75 -13.96 15.05 -0.23
CA GLN A 75 -12.68 15.62 -0.68
C GLN A 75 -12.16 14.90 -1.93
N ASP A 76 -12.25 13.57 -1.98
CA ASP A 76 -11.88 12.79 -3.16
C ASP A 76 -12.75 13.20 -4.36
N GLN A 77 -14.06 13.34 -4.17
CA GLN A 77 -14.96 13.80 -5.23
C GLN A 77 -14.57 15.20 -5.74
N THR A 78 -14.26 16.14 -4.85
CA THR A 78 -13.76 17.48 -5.25
C THR A 78 -12.48 17.39 -6.08
N TRP A 79 -11.58 16.44 -5.78
CA TRP A 79 -10.40 16.22 -6.60
C TRP A 79 -10.77 15.76 -8.02
N TYR A 80 -11.68 14.79 -8.17
CA TYR A 80 -12.14 14.33 -9.48
C TYR A 80 -12.89 15.41 -10.28
N GLU A 81 -13.55 16.36 -9.62
CA GLU A 81 -14.18 17.50 -10.30
C GLU A 81 -13.17 18.49 -10.93
N SER A 82 -11.91 18.47 -10.48
CA SER A 82 -10.86 19.30 -11.07
C SER A 82 -10.49 18.83 -12.49
N PRO A 83 -10.42 19.72 -13.50
CA PRO A 83 -10.00 19.35 -14.85
C PRO A 83 -8.62 18.68 -14.91
N SER A 84 -7.73 19.07 -13.98
CA SER A 84 -6.36 18.54 -13.90
C SER A 84 -6.29 17.08 -13.43
N SER A 85 -7.34 16.57 -12.78
CA SER A 85 -7.36 15.19 -12.26
C SER A 85 -7.27 14.19 -13.42
N ARG A 86 -7.99 14.45 -14.53
CA ARG A 86 -7.98 13.59 -15.73
C ARG A 86 -6.58 13.42 -16.31
N SER A 87 -5.78 14.48 -16.37
CA SER A 87 -4.43 14.42 -16.92
C SER A 87 -3.38 13.90 -15.94
N ARG A 88 -3.60 14.07 -14.63
CA ARG A 88 -2.68 13.60 -13.59
C ARG A 88 -2.88 12.14 -13.19
N PHE A 89 -4.11 11.63 -13.26
CA PHE A 89 -4.44 10.28 -12.81
C PHE A 89 -3.58 9.19 -13.45
N PRO A 90 -3.34 9.16 -14.78
CA PRO A 90 -2.50 8.12 -15.39
C PRO A 90 -1.04 8.12 -14.88
N GLN A 91 -0.53 9.27 -14.42
CA GLN A 91 0.81 9.37 -13.85
C GLN A 91 0.85 8.92 -12.39
N MET A 92 -0.21 9.22 -11.63
CA MET A 92 -0.34 8.80 -10.23
C MET A 92 -0.70 7.33 -10.08
N PHE A 93 -1.48 6.81 -11.02
CA PHE A 93 -1.97 5.44 -11.05
C PHE A 93 -1.74 4.83 -12.44
N PRO A 94 -0.52 4.33 -12.72
CA PRO A 94 -0.13 3.84 -14.04
C PRO A 94 -0.61 2.39 -14.31
N PHE A 95 -1.82 2.05 -13.87
CA PHE A 95 -2.41 0.70 -14.02
C PHE A 95 -3.79 0.77 -14.71
N PRO A 96 -3.84 1.11 -16.01
CA PRO A 96 -5.11 1.32 -16.72
C PRO A 96 -6.00 0.07 -16.77
N ASP A 97 -5.40 -1.13 -16.72
CA ASP A 97 -6.12 -2.41 -16.68
C ASP A 97 -6.80 -2.68 -15.33
N VAL A 98 -6.39 -1.97 -14.27
CA VAL A 98 -7.01 -2.07 -12.94
C VAL A 98 -8.21 -1.15 -12.86
N CYS A 99 -8.01 0.12 -13.23
CA CYS A 99 -9.06 1.13 -13.13
C CYS A 99 -8.73 2.32 -14.04
N THR A 100 -9.70 2.73 -14.86
CA THR A 100 -9.65 4.00 -15.57
C THR A 100 -10.01 5.17 -14.66
N TRP A 101 -9.76 6.41 -15.10
CA TRP A 101 -10.18 7.61 -14.36
C TRP A 101 -11.71 7.64 -14.18
N ASP A 102 -12.50 7.31 -15.21
CA ASP A 102 -13.97 7.39 -15.13
C ASP A 102 -14.51 6.30 -14.18
N GLN A 103 -13.89 5.12 -14.15
CA GLN A 103 -14.20 4.08 -13.17
C GLN A 103 -13.84 4.51 -11.74
N ALA A 104 -12.68 5.14 -11.54
CA ALA A 104 -12.24 5.59 -10.22
C ALA A 104 -13.12 6.73 -9.67
N SER A 105 -13.53 7.67 -10.54
CA SER A 105 -14.46 8.74 -10.19
C SER A 105 -15.85 8.17 -9.84
N SER A 106 -16.36 7.25 -10.67
CA SER A 106 -17.67 6.64 -10.46
C SER A 106 -17.70 5.72 -9.23
N SER A 107 -16.58 5.08 -8.89
CA SER A 107 -16.49 4.17 -7.75
C SER A 107 -16.64 4.90 -6.42
N ILE A 108 -16.20 6.15 -6.30
CA ILE A 108 -16.42 6.99 -5.11
C ILE A 108 -17.91 7.27 -4.91
N ILE A 109 -18.61 7.63 -5.99
CA ILE A 109 -20.05 7.89 -5.96
C ILE A 109 -20.81 6.62 -5.57
N ALA A 110 -20.49 5.51 -6.23
CA ALA A 110 -21.05 4.20 -5.98
C ALA A 110 -20.79 3.73 -4.53
N PHE A 111 -19.58 3.94 -4.02
CA PHE A 111 -19.20 3.55 -2.66
C PHE A 111 -20.00 4.36 -1.63
N ARG A 112 -20.11 5.68 -1.85
CA ARG A 112 -20.91 6.56 -1.02
C ARG A 112 -22.40 6.18 -1.02
N GLN A 113 -22.95 5.77 -2.16
CA GLN A 113 -24.32 5.27 -2.26
C GLN A 113 -24.51 4.02 -1.40
N ILE A 114 -23.69 2.98 -1.59
CA ILE A 114 -23.85 1.74 -0.82
C ILE A 114 -23.60 1.93 0.68
N LEU A 115 -22.79 2.90 1.08
CA LEU A 115 -22.60 3.25 2.49
C LEU A 115 -23.87 3.86 3.12
N ASN A 116 -24.66 4.61 2.35
CA ASN A 116 -25.82 5.33 2.84
C ASN A 116 -27.12 4.53 2.70
N ASP A 117 -27.24 3.74 1.63
CA ASP A 117 -28.49 3.08 1.25
C ASP A 117 -28.68 1.73 1.96
N ASN A 118 -27.60 1.14 2.50
CA ASN A 118 -27.68 -0.14 3.19
C ASN A 118 -27.85 0.05 4.71
N ALA A 119 -28.95 -0.50 5.23
CA ALA A 119 -29.32 -0.35 6.64
C ALA A 119 -28.43 -1.16 7.61
N ASP A 120 -27.79 -2.22 7.13
CA ASP A 120 -26.99 -3.11 7.96
C ASP A 120 -25.73 -3.64 7.26
N GLN A 121 -24.88 -4.28 8.06
CA GLN A 121 -23.60 -4.82 7.65
C GLN A 121 -23.70 -5.88 6.56
N ALA A 122 -24.73 -6.73 6.60
CA ALA A 122 -24.88 -7.84 5.67
C ALA A 122 -25.30 -7.30 4.29
N ALA A 123 -26.25 -6.36 4.26
CA ALA A 123 -26.68 -5.65 3.07
C ALA A 123 -25.50 -4.90 2.42
N PHE A 124 -24.75 -4.13 3.21
CA PHE A 124 -23.55 -3.44 2.72
C PHE A 124 -22.50 -4.40 2.16
N THR A 125 -22.16 -5.48 2.88
CA THR A 125 -21.14 -6.44 2.44
C THR A 125 -21.54 -7.11 1.12
N SER A 126 -22.83 -7.44 0.98
CA SER A 126 -23.37 -8.00 -0.26
C SER A 126 -23.26 -7.00 -1.42
N ALA A 127 -23.73 -5.76 -1.22
CA ALA A 127 -23.66 -4.71 -2.23
C ALA A 127 -22.21 -4.39 -2.63
N PHE A 128 -21.29 -4.32 -1.66
CA PHE A 128 -19.87 -4.08 -1.91
C PHE A 128 -19.26 -5.17 -2.81
N LYS A 129 -19.51 -6.45 -2.51
CA LYS A 129 -18.99 -7.57 -3.31
C LYS A 129 -19.61 -7.66 -4.70
N GLN A 130 -20.83 -7.15 -4.90
CA GLN A 130 -21.49 -7.12 -6.20
C GLN A 130 -20.97 -6.00 -7.11
N MET A 131 -20.60 -4.86 -6.50
CA MET A 131 -20.28 -3.64 -7.25
C MET A 131 -18.78 -3.41 -7.44
N PHE A 132 -17.93 -4.00 -6.61
CA PHE A 132 -16.50 -3.72 -6.59
C PHE A 132 -15.68 -4.97 -6.86
N ASP A 133 -14.55 -4.78 -7.56
CA ASP A 133 -13.48 -5.75 -7.62
C ASP A 133 -12.53 -5.56 -6.44
N CYS A 134 -12.01 -6.65 -5.87
CA CYS A 134 -10.95 -6.57 -4.87
C CYS A 134 -9.59 -6.80 -5.54
N TRP A 135 -8.68 -5.83 -5.35
CA TRP A 135 -7.31 -5.90 -5.83
C TRP A 135 -6.35 -5.89 -4.63
N GLN A 136 -5.44 -6.85 -4.57
CA GLN A 136 -4.41 -6.93 -3.54
C GLN A 136 -3.07 -6.49 -4.09
N THR A 137 -2.31 -5.75 -3.28
CA THR A 137 -0.88 -5.56 -3.52
C THR A 137 -0.15 -6.91 -3.53
N LYS A 138 0.74 -7.10 -4.51
CA LYS A 138 1.67 -8.23 -4.51
C LYS A 138 2.60 -8.18 -3.29
N GLY A 139 2.96 -6.98 -2.82
CA GLY A 139 3.89 -6.79 -1.72
C GLY A 139 5.32 -7.24 -2.05
N TRP A 140 6.26 -7.02 -1.12
CA TRP A 140 7.68 -7.35 -1.32
C TRP A 140 7.93 -8.87 -1.49
N ASN A 141 7.00 -9.69 -1.03
CA ASN A 141 7.11 -11.16 -1.01
C ASN A 141 6.12 -11.86 -1.97
N GLY A 142 5.40 -11.13 -2.82
CA GLY A 142 4.34 -11.69 -3.66
C GLY A 142 3.10 -12.20 -2.91
N LYS A 143 3.05 -12.02 -1.58
CA LYS A 143 1.97 -12.49 -0.68
C LYS A 143 1.29 -11.33 0.08
N GLY A 144 1.49 -10.10 -0.37
CA GLY A 144 0.87 -8.90 0.21
C GLY A 144 1.62 -8.30 1.41
N GLY A 145 2.87 -8.70 1.65
CA GLY A 145 3.71 -8.04 2.65
C GLY A 145 4.02 -6.59 2.26
N VAL A 146 3.66 -5.64 3.12
CA VAL A 146 3.85 -4.19 2.87
C VAL A 146 4.41 -3.47 4.09
N LEU A 147 4.96 -2.28 3.86
CA LEU A 147 5.41 -1.36 4.89
C LEU A 147 4.38 -0.24 5.05
N PHE A 148 3.82 -0.10 6.26
CA PHE A 148 3.05 1.07 6.65
C PHE A 148 3.98 2.11 7.28
N THR A 149 3.87 3.36 6.84
CA THR A 149 4.58 4.52 7.41
C THR A 149 3.58 5.60 7.82
N GLY A 150 4.03 6.62 8.54
CA GLY A 150 3.19 7.73 8.97
C GLY A 150 3.82 9.08 8.62
N TYR A 151 2.97 10.03 8.25
CA TYR A 151 3.31 11.44 8.13
C TYR A 151 2.27 12.26 8.91
N PHE A 152 2.60 13.52 9.22
CA PHE A 152 1.72 14.42 9.95
C PHE A 152 1.88 15.84 9.41
N SER A 153 0.94 16.72 9.78
CA SER A 153 1.04 18.15 9.51
C SER A 153 1.71 18.84 10.71
N PRO A 154 2.98 19.28 10.62
CA PRO A 154 3.66 19.93 11.73
C PRO A 154 3.11 21.35 11.98
N GLU A 155 3.05 21.73 13.25
CA GLU A 155 2.66 23.08 13.66
C GLU A 155 3.89 23.88 14.10
N PHE A 156 4.06 25.07 13.53
CA PHE A 156 5.16 25.98 13.85
C PHE A 156 4.62 27.34 14.28
N LYS A 157 5.23 27.94 15.31
CA LYS A 157 5.03 29.35 15.61
C LYS A 157 5.68 30.17 14.49
N ALA A 158 4.96 31.17 13.98
CA ALA A 158 5.45 32.06 12.93
C ALA A 158 5.08 33.51 13.21
N SER A 159 5.80 34.43 12.57
CA SER A 159 5.51 35.86 12.58
C SER A 159 5.27 36.34 11.15
N LEU A 160 4.30 37.23 10.96
CA LEU A 160 4.04 37.89 9.67
C LEU A 160 5.13 38.90 9.29
N THR A 161 5.94 39.34 10.26
CA THR A 161 7.05 40.29 10.07
C THR A 161 8.33 39.72 10.66
N LYS A 162 9.47 39.99 10.01
CA LYS A 162 10.78 39.57 10.52
C LYS A 162 11.09 40.28 11.85
N VAL A 163 11.28 39.51 12.91
CA VAL A 163 11.61 39.99 14.27
C VAL A 163 12.60 39.01 14.92
N PRO A 164 13.28 39.37 16.03
CA PRO A 164 14.16 38.44 16.74
C PRO A 164 13.41 37.15 17.13
N GLY A 165 13.99 36.00 16.80
CA GLY A 165 13.39 34.66 16.96
C GLY A 165 12.53 34.18 15.78
N PHE A 166 12.32 35.01 14.75
CA PHE A 166 11.57 34.68 13.52
C PHE A 166 12.32 35.18 12.27
N GLU A 167 13.57 34.74 12.10
CA GLU A 167 14.47 35.23 11.06
C GLU A 167 14.31 34.52 9.70
N PHE A 168 13.74 33.31 9.68
CA PHE A 168 13.66 32.45 8.50
C PHE A 168 12.33 32.60 7.76
N PRO A 169 12.32 33.07 6.50
CA PRO A 169 11.09 33.27 5.75
C PRO A 169 10.53 31.96 5.19
N VAL A 170 9.20 31.89 5.08
CA VAL A 170 8.49 30.86 4.29
C VAL A 170 8.19 31.44 2.91
N TYR A 171 8.82 30.90 1.87
CA TYR A 171 8.68 31.40 0.52
C TYR A 171 7.40 30.89 -0.15
N LYS A 172 6.70 31.79 -0.85
CA LYS A 172 5.74 31.39 -1.88
C LYS A 172 6.48 30.79 -3.07
N ARG A 173 5.76 30.05 -3.91
CA ARG A 173 6.27 29.64 -5.21
C ARG A 173 6.76 30.87 -6.00
N PRO A 174 8.05 30.92 -6.40
CA PRO A 174 8.58 32.02 -7.20
C PRO A 174 7.94 32.08 -8.59
N LYS A 175 7.71 33.30 -9.09
CA LYS A 175 7.06 33.51 -10.40
C LYS A 175 7.91 33.05 -11.58
N ASP A 176 9.22 33.05 -11.39
CA ASP A 176 10.23 32.63 -12.36
C ASP A 176 10.58 31.13 -12.25
N LEU A 177 9.92 30.37 -11.36
CA LEU A 177 10.07 28.91 -11.31
C LEU A 177 9.23 28.25 -12.40
N GLU A 178 9.92 27.73 -13.42
CA GLU A 178 9.36 26.90 -14.47
C GLU A 178 9.19 25.46 -13.99
N THR A 179 8.01 24.89 -14.22
CA THR A 179 7.74 23.47 -13.99
C THR A 179 7.01 22.88 -15.17
N ASP A 180 7.24 21.60 -15.40
CA ASP A 180 6.43 20.81 -16.31
C ASP A 180 4.94 20.88 -15.85
N PRO A 181 4.00 21.28 -16.73
CA PRO A 181 2.61 21.46 -16.36
C PRO A 181 1.87 20.15 -16.04
N VAL A 182 2.41 19.02 -16.54
CA VAL A 182 1.84 17.68 -16.44
C VAL A 182 2.42 16.93 -15.25
N THR A 183 3.75 16.90 -15.11
CA THR A 183 4.45 16.18 -14.03
C THR A 183 4.68 17.03 -12.79
N GLY A 184 4.64 18.36 -12.91
CA GLY A 184 5.00 19.29 -11.85
C GLY A 184 6.50 19.39 -11.55
N LYS A 185 7.35 18.64 -12.27
CA LYS A 185 8.80 18.64 -12.08
C LYS A 185 9.39 20.02 -12.37
N ALA A 186 10.28 20.50 -11.50
CA ALA A 186 11.01 21.75 -11.74
C ALA A 186 11.91 21.63 -12.98
N ILE A 187 11.75 22.57 -13.91
CA ILE A 187 12.58 22.73 -15.11
C ILE A 187 13.75 23.64 -14.79
N GLY A 188 13.48 24.76 -14.11
CA GLY A 188 14.52 25.73 -13.75
C GLY A 188 13.94 27.11 -13.45
N ARG A 189 14.81 28.11 -13.44
CA ARG A 189 14.49 29.51 -13.29
C ARG A 189 14.49 30.19 -14.64
N ARG A 190 13.38 30.81 -15.03
CA ARG A 190 13.32 31.67 -16.22
C ARG A 190 14.01 33.00 -15.95
N VAL A 191 15.08 33.29 -16.69
CA VAL A 191 15.84 34.55 -16.58
C VAL A 191 15.61 35.48 -17.77
N SER A 192 15.17 34.93 -18.91
CA SER A 192 14.71 35.69 -20.07
C SER A 192 13.67 34.90 -20.88
N GLU A 193 13.14 35.46 -21.97
CA GLU A 193 12.18 34.76 -22.83
C GLU A 193 12.74 33.47 -23.43
N SER A 194 14.03 33.42 -23.72
CA SER A 194 14.69 32.28 -24.35
C SER A 194 15.56 31.46 -23.40
N GLU A 195 15.79 31.92 -22.17
CA GLU A 195 16.76 31.30 -21.26
C GLU A 195 16.12 30.83 -19.95
N VAL A 196 16.35 29.54 -19.67
CA VAL A 196 16.03 28.89 -18.40
C VAL A 196 17.31 28.28 -17.84
N VAL A 197 17.65 28.66 -16.61
CA VAL A 197 18.84 28.17 -15.90
C VAL A 197 18.42 27.23 -14.75
N PRO A 198 19.31 26.38 -14.21
CA PRO A 198 18.98 25.53 -13.07
C PRO A 198 18.45 26.33 -11.87
N TRP A 199 17.48 25.77 -11.17
CA TRP A 199 16.97 26.37 -9.94
C TRP A 199 18.06 26.35 -8.84
N PRO A 200 18.27 27.44 -8.07
CA PRO A 200 19.24 27.44 -6.99
C PRO A 200 18.99 26.31 -5.98
N SER A 201 20.06 25.66 -5.54
CA SER A 201 19.97 24.65 -4.48
C SER A 201 19.74 25.33 -3.12
N ARG A 202 19.52 24.52 -2.07
CA ARG A 202 19.19 24.99 -0.71
C ARG A 202 20.32 25.78 0.00
N ALA A 203 21.56 25.73 -0.51
CA ALA A 203 22.78 26.12 0.20
C ALA A 203 22.83 27.59 0.64
#